data_AF-A0A167V470-F1
#
_entry.id   AF-A0A167V470-F1
#
_cell.length_a   1.000
_cell.length_b   1.000
_cell.length_c   1.000
_cell.angle_alpha   90.00
_cell.angle_beta   90.00
_cell.angle_gamma   90.00
#
_symmetry.space_group_name_H-M   'P 1'
#
loop_
_entity.id
_entity.type
_entity.pdbx_description
1 polymer ?
#
loop_
_entity_poly.entity_id
_entity_poly.type
_entity_poly.pdbx_seq_one_letter_code
_entity_poly.pdbx_strand_id
1 'polypeptide(L)'
;MTPSIPNTTGSESPADVPYGPYTSFPWEPLPEYGGEKSVMYRSADGKVVAAAAKETGTATLTYPCDESFYVTDGWVRLNVHGGDHFVLTKGEFVYLKKGTTVDFTFGPGFANVAVFMDSEPVTLL
;
A
#
# COMPACT_ATOMS: atom_id res chain seq x y z
N MET A 1 -5.36 -15.73 -15.70
CA MET A 1 -6.65 -15.22 -15.19
C MET A 1 -6.87 -13.85 -15.80
N THR A 2 -8.12 -13.45 -16.06
CA THR A 2 -8.44 -12.10 -16.55
C THR A 2 -8.04 -11.07 -15.49
N PRO A 3 -7.36 -9.97 -15.86
CA PRO A 3 -7.05 -8.91 -14.91
C PRO A 3 -8.32 -8.31 -14.30
N SER A 4 -8.25 -7.94 -13.03
CA SER A 4 -9.30 -7.14 -12.37
C SER A 4 -9.27 -5.71 -12.89
N ILE A 5 -10.45 -5.08 -12.95
CA ILE A 5 -10.59 -3.70 -13.40
C ILE A 5 -10.52 -2.78 -12.17
N PRO A 6 -9.55 -1.85 -12.10
CA PRO A 6 -9.49 -0.87 -11.02
C PRO A 6 -10.50 0.27 -11.22
N ASN A 7 -10.83 0.98 -10.13
CA ASN A 7 -11.61 2.21 -10.16
C ASN A 7 -10.74 3.39 -9.74
N THR A 8 -10.01 3.95 -10.69
CA THR A 8 -9.05 5.03 -10.44
C THR A 8 -9.66 6.43 -10.55
N THR A 9 -10.96 6.53 -10.86
CA THR A 9 -11.70 7.80 -11.00
C THR A 9 -12.60 8.09 -9.81
N GLY A 10 -12.85 7.11 -8.95
CA GLY A 10 -13.77 7.23 -7.83
C GLY A 10 -15.24 7.21 -8.26
N SER A 11 -15.54 6.58 -9.40
CA SER A 11 -16.91 6.42 -9.88
C SER A 11 -17.79 5.73 -8.84
N GLU A 12 -18.99 6.28 -8.61
CA GLU A 12 -20.01 5.69 -7.74
C GLU A 12 -20.90 4.66 -8.45
N SER A 13 -20.65 4.41 -9.74
CA SER A 13 -21.37 3.40 -10.51
C SER A 13 -21.15 2.00 -9.89
N PRO A 14 -22.21 1.22 -9.62
CA PRO A 14 -22.07 -0.15 -9.15
C PRO A 14 -21.30 -1.07 -10.12
N ALA A 15 -21.23 -0.72 -11.41
CA ALA A 15 -20.47 -1.47 -12.41
C ALA A 15 -18.95 -1.27 -12.28
N ASP A 16 -18.52 -0.21 -11.58
CA ASP A 16 -17.12 0.16 -11.42
C ASP A 16 -16.56 -0.28 -10.06
N VAL A 17 -17.22 -1.22 -9.36
CA VAL A 17 -16.69 -1.76 -8.11
C VAL A 17 -15.48 -2.66 -8.41
N PRO A 18 -14.27 -2.33 -7.92
CA PRO A 18 -13.10 -3.17 -8.14
C PRO A 18 -13.16 -4.40 -7.23
N TYR A 19 -12.94 -5.59 -7.78
CA TYR A 19 -12.88 -6.85 -7.01
C TYR A 19 -11.93 -7.88 -7.64
N GLY A 20 -11.45 -8.81 -6.80
CA GLY A 20 -10.57 -9.92 -7.20
C GLY A 20 -9.33 -10.05 -6.30
N PRO A 21 -8.46 -11.04 -6.56
CA PRO A 21 -7.16 -11.12 -5.91
C PRO A 21 -6.34 -9.84 -6.15
N TYR A 22 -5.61 -9.34 -5.15
CA TYR A 22 -4.76 -8.15 -5.34
C TYR A 22 -3.73 -8.33 -6.47
N THR A 23 -3.32 -9.56 -6.74
CA THR A 23 -2.39 -9.92 -7.82
C THR A 23 -2.99 -9.86 -9.22
N SER A 24 -4.32 -9.78 -9.38
CA SER A 24 -4.95 -9.70 -10.70
C SER A 24 -5.13 -8.29 -11.24
N PHE A 25 -4.89 -7.25 -10.44
CA PHE A 25 -4.94 -5.86 -10.92
C PHE A 25 -3.70 -5.49 -11.75
N PRO A 26 -3.75 -4.41 -12.56
CA PRO A 26 -2.58 -3.93 -13.30
C PRO A 26 -1.47 -3.47 -12.34
N TRP A 27 -0.23 -3.89 -12.59
CA TRP A 27 0.95 -3.50 -11.81
C TRP A 27 1.83 -2.55 -12.61
N GLU A 28 2.41 -1.58 -11.92
CA GLU A 28 3.38 -0.63 -12.45
C GLU A 28 4.66 -0.61 -11.60
N PRO A 29 5.83 -0.33 -12.20
CA PRO A 29 7.09 -0.30 -11.47
C PRO A 29 7.07 0.72 -10.31
N LEU A 30 7.67 0.34 -9.19
CA LEU A 30 7.94 1.16 -8.02
C LEU A 30 9.43 1.05 -7.66
N PRO A 31 10.32 1.67 -8.46
CA PRO A 31 11.77 1.49 -8.34
C PRO A 31 12.34 2.00 -7.01
N GLU A 32 11.71 2.99 -6.39
CA GLU A 32 12.10 3.56 -5.09
C GLU A 32 12.11 2.52 -3.97
N TYR A 33 11.26 1.50 -4.09
CA TYR A 33 11.15 0.37 -3.15
C TYR A 33 11.58 -0.96 -3.78
N GLY A 34 12.31 -0.89 -4.91
CA GLY A 34 12.84 -2.06 -5.61
C GLY A 34 11.77 -3.05 -6.06
N GLY A 35 10.57 -2.55 -6.40
CA GLY A 35 9.41 -3.42 -6.59
C GLY A 35 8.36 -2.85 -7.54
N GLU A 36 7.09 -3.12 -7.24
CA GLU A 36 5.95 -2.73 -8.07
C GLU A 36 4.73 -2.43 -7.20
N LYS A 37 3.83 -1.59 -7.71
CA LYS A 37 2.57 -1.24 -7.07
C LYS A 37 1.39 -1.47 -8.00
N SER A 38 0.21 -1.58 -7.43
CA SER A 38 -1.05 -1.69 -8.16
C SER A 38 -2.12 -0.84 -7.47
N VAL A 39 -2.62 0.18 -8.16
CA VAL A 39 -3.71 1.02 -7.64
C VAL A 39 -5.05 0.37 -8.01
N MET A 40 -5.80 -0.04 -6.99
CA MET A 40 -7.11 -0.70 -7.14
C MET A 40 -8.26 0.31 -7.10
N TYR A 41 -8.14 1.32 -6.24
CA TYR A 41 -9.15 2.36 -6.07
C TYR A 41 -8.51 3.71 -5.77
N ARG A 42 -9.12 4.78 -6.30
CA ARG A 42 -8.87 6.16 -5.91
C ARG A 42 -10.22 6.86 -5.78
N SER A 43 -10.45 7.59 -4.67
CA SER A 43 -11.67 8.39 -4.50
C SER A 43 -11.72 9.55 -5.48
N ALA A 44 -12.93 10.06 -5.77
CA ALA A 44 -13.13 11.14 -6.74
C ALA A 44 -12.41 12.44 -6.33
N ASP A 45 -12.27 12.68 -5.03
CA ASP A 45 -11.50 13.80 -4.47
C ASP A 45 -10.00 13.49 -4.27
N GLY A 46 -9.58 12.26 -4.58
CA GLY A 46 -8.20 11.80 -4.46
C GLY A 46 -7.69 11.58 -3.04
N LYS A 47 -8.54 11.76 -2.02
CA LYS A 47 -8.15 11.69 -0.60
C LYS A 47 -7.99 10.28 -0.05
N VAL A 48 -8.54 9.29 -0.75
CA VAL A 48 -8.43 7.87 -0.42
C VAL A 48 -7.87 7.11 -1.60
N VAL A 49 -6.85 6.29 -1.35
CA VAL A 49 -6.28 5.38 -2.35
C VAL A 49 -6.15 3.99 -1.75
N ALA A 50 -6.67 2.96 -2.41
CA ALA A 50 -6.39 1.57 -2.06
C ALA A 50 -5.44 0.97 -3.11
N ALA A 51 -4.34 0.39 -2.64
CA ALA A 51 -3.30 -0.16 -3.50
C ALA A 51 -2.71 -1.45 -2.93
N ALA A 52 -1.96 -2.15 -3.75
CA ALA A 52 -1.09 -3.24 -3.35
C ALA A 52 0.34 -2.89 -3.71
N ALA A 53 1.29 -3.41 -2.95
CA ALA A 53 2.70 -3.24 -3.22
C ALA A 53 3.47 -4.55 -3.02
N LYS A 54 4.51 -4.72 -3.83
CA LYS A 54 5.59 -5.69 -3.61
C LYS A 54 6.86 -4.88 -3.50
N GLU A 55 7.61 -5.09 -2.43
CA GLU A 55 8.74 -4.23 -2.08
C GLU A 55 9.91 -5.11 -1.64
N THR A 56 11.13 -4.65 -1.94
CA THR A 56 12.36 -5.40 -1.61
C THR A 56 13.43 -4.48 -1.04
N GLY A 57 14.38 -5.06 -0.31
CA GLY A 57 15.49 -4.30 0.27
C GLY A 57 15.06 -3.51 1.51
N THR A 58 15.45 -2.25 1.56
CA THR A 58 15.23 -1.36 2.71
C THR A 58 14.81 0.03 2.25
N ALA A 59 13.95 0.68 3.01
CA ALA A 59 13.54 2.05 2.75
C ALA A 59 13.32 2.80 4.07
N THR A 60 13.46 4.13 4.04
CA THR A 60 13.04 5.00 5.14
C THR A 60 11.95 5.92 4.60
N LEU A 61 10.81 5.97 5.28
CA LEU A 61 9.69 6.80 4.90
C LEU A 61 9.18 7.60 6.10
N THR A 62 9.04 8.90 5.91
CA THR A 62 8.18 9.73 6.74
C THR A 62 6.82 9.81 6.05
N TYR A 63 5.80 9.27 6.69
CA TYR A 63 4.47 9.11 6.11
C TYR A 63 3.87 10.47 5.73
N PRO A 64 3.57 10.72 4.45
CA PRO A 64 2.95 11.98 4.01
C PRO A 64 1.44 12.01 4.24
N CYS A 65 0.83 10.85 4.49
CA CYS A 65 -0.59 10.61 4.74
C CYS A 65 -0.72 9.47 5.77
N ASP A 66 -1.94 9.21 6.25
CA ASP A 66 -2.20 8.02 7.05
C ASP A 66 -2.21 6.79 6.12
N GLU A 67 -1.60 5.69 6.56
CA GLU A 67 -1.65 4.41 5.87
C GLU A 67 -2.13 3.32 6.82
N SER A 68 -3.02 2.48 6.31
CA SER A 68 -3.34 1.20 6.92
C SER A 68 -2.97 0.08 5.96
N PHE A 69 -2.04 -0.81 6.32
CA PHE A 69 -1.68 -1.93 5.44
C PHE A 69 -1.70 -3.29 6.13
N TYR A 70 -2.03 -4.30 5.34
CA TYR A 70 -2.15 -5.70 5.73
C TYR A 70 -1.19 -6.56 4.92
N VAL A 71 -0.40 -7.39 5.60
CA VAL A 71 0.60 -8.24 4.94
C VAL A 71 -0.09 -9.43 4.29
N THR A 72 0.05 -9.55 2.98
CA THR A 72 -0.55 -10.62 2.19
C THR A 72 0.41 -11.77 1.90
N ASP A 73 1.71 -11.48 1.88
CA ASP A 73 2.77 -12.48 1.74
C ASP A 73 4.10 -11.99 2.32
N GLY A 74 5.02 -12.92 2.59
CA GLY A 74 6.33 -12.63 3.15
C GLY A 74 6.27 -12.00 4.55
N TRP A 75 7.23 -11.11 4.84
CA TRP A 75 7.33 -10.36 6.09
C TRP A 75 7.96 -8.99 5.88
N VAL A 76 7.71 -8.05 6.79
CA VAL A 76 8.37 -6.74 6.84
C VAL A 76 8.76 -6.43 8.28
N ARG A 77 9.98 -5.92 8.48
CA ARG A 77 10.41 -5.35 9.75
C ARG A 77 10.22 -3.84 9.71
N LEU A 78 9.58 -3.30 10.73
CA LEU A 78 9.39 -1.88 10.93
C LEU A 78 10.20 -1.44 12.14
N ASN A 79 11.00 -0.40 11.96
CA ASN A 79 11.66 0.32 13.04
C ASN A 79 11.06 1.72 13.11
N VAL A 80 10.11 1.94 14.03
CA VAL A 80 9.43 3.24 14.16
C VAL A 80 10.35 4.20 14.91
N HIS A 81 10.65 5.35 14.32
CA HIS A 81 11.52 6.36 14.93
C HIS A 81 10.87 6.89 16.21
N GLY A 82 11.56 6.71 17.35
CA GLY A 82 11.05 7.08 18.67
C GLY A 82 9.98 6.15 19.24
N GLY A 83 9.78 4.96 18.66
CA GLY A 83 8.77 3.99 19.07
C GLY A 83 9.28 2.55 19.07
N ASP A 84 8.36 1.63 18.80
CA ASP A 84 8.63 0.19 18.83
C ASP A 84 9.28 -0.34 17.54
N HIS A 85 9.87 -1.52 17.68
CA HIS A 85 10.47 -2.29 16.59
C HIS A 85 9.79 -3.66 16.53
N PHE A 86 9.18 -3.98 15.39
CA PHE A 86 8.42 -5.22 15.24
C PHE A 86 8.49 -5.76 13.81
N VAL A 87 8.11 -7.03 13.66
CA VAL A 87 8.01 -7.70 12.36
C VAL A 87 6.56 -8.06 12.14
N LEU A 88 6.03 -7.69 10.98
CA LEU A 88 4.74 -8.15 10.50
C LEU A 88 4.96 -9.29 9.51
N THR A 89 4.11 -10.29 9.59
CA THR A 89 4.06 -11.47 8.74
C THR A 89 2.67 -11.58 8.12
N LYS A 90 2.50 -12.47 7.15
CA LYS A 90 1.23 -12.71 6.48
C LYS A 90 0.08 -12.86 7.49
N GLY A 91 -0.95 -12.03 7.31
CA GLY A 91 -2.12 -12.01 8.17
C GLY A 91 -2.15 -10.87 9.18
N GLU A 92 -1.05 -10.13 9.32
CA GLU A 92 -0.91 -9.05 10.29
C GLU A 92 -1.09 -7.69 9.64
N PHE A 93 -1.44 -6.71 10.47
CA PHE A 93 -1.87 -5.38 10.07
C PHE A 93 -1.12 -4.30 10.85
N VAL A 94 -0.93 -3.14 10.23
CA VAL A 94 -0.47 -1.94 10.93
C VAL A 94 -1.20 -0.70 10.41
N TYR A 95 -1.31 0.28 11.29
CA TYR A 95 -1.75 1.63 10.97
C TYR A 95 -0.63 2.62 11.31
N LEU A 96 -0.21 3.40 10.33
CA LEU A 96 0.86 4.39 10.44
C LEU A 96 0.27 5.76 10.16
N LYS A 97 0.45 6.70 11.10
CA LYS A 97 -0.08 8.05 10.96
C LYS A 97 0.84 8.90 10.10
N LYS A 98 0.26 9.88 9.43
CA LYS A 98 0.99 10.99 8.82
C LYS A 98 1.99 11.58 9.81
N GLY A 99 3.22 11.76 9.34
CA GLY A 99 4.36 12.22 10.13
C GLY A 99 5.12 11.13 10.90
N THR A 100 4.62 9.89 10.95
CA THR A 100 5.41 8.77 11.48
C THR A 100 6.58 8.47 10.54
N THR A 101 7.79 8.38 11.09
CA THR A 101 8.98 7.95 10.33
C THR A 101 9.31 6.50 10.68
N VAL A 102 9.53 5.67 9.66
CA VAL A 102 9.80 4.24 9.80
C VAL A 102 10.95 3.84 8.88
N ASP A 103 11.89 3.05 9.42
CA ASP A 103 12.84 2.28 8.59
C ASP A 103 12.28 0.88 8.36
N PHE A 104 12.13 0.51 7.09
CA PHE A 104 11.63 -0.76 6.63
C PHE A 104 12.77 -1.70 6.23
N THR A 105 12.60 -2.97 6.53
CA THR A 105 13.35 -4.06 5.88
C THR A 105 12.34 -5.07 5.35
N PHE A 106 12.33 -5.25 4.04
CA PHE A 106 11.38 -6.11 3.35
C PHE A 106 11.97 -7.52 3.21
N GLY A 107 11.24 -8.51 3.70
CA GLY A 107 11.58 -9.92 3.56
C GLY A 107 11.39 -10.43 2.13
N PRO A 108 11.96 -11.60 1.80
CA PRO A 108 11.75 -12.22 0.49
C PRO A 108 10.26 -12.42 0.19
N GLY A 109 9.83 -11.94 -0.98
CA GLY A 109 8.44 -12.07 -1.44
C GLY A 109 7.42 -11.23 -0.66
N PHE A 110 7.87 -10.22 0.08
CA PHE A 110 6.96 -9.34 0.81
C PHE A 110 5.95 -8.66 -0.13
N ALA A 111 4.68 -8.75 0.25
CA ALA A 111 3.58 -8.09 -0.44
C ALA A 111 2.52 -7.63 0.57
N ASN A 112 1.93 -6.47 0.34
CA ASN A 112 0.87 -5.92 1.16
C ASN A 112 -0.28 -5.34 0.32
N VAL A 113 -1.42 -5.15 1.00
CA VAL A 113 -2.50 -4.29 0.53
C VAL A 113 -2.66 -3.15 1.52
N ALA A 114 -2.78 -1.93 1.01
CA ALA A 114 -2.76 -0.71 1.78
C ALA A 114 -3.92 0.21 1.40
N VAL A 115 -4.39 0.98 2.37
CA VAL A 115 -5.29 2.11 2.18
C VAL A 115 -4.60 3.36 2.71
N PHE A 116 -4.46 4.35 1.84
CA PHE A 116 -3.86 5.64 2.12
C PHE A 116 -4.95 6.69 2.23
N MET A 117 -4.88 7.55 3.24
CA MET A 117 -5.92 8.52 3.57
C MET A 117 -5.29 9.84 4.03
N ASP A 118 -5.81 10.96 3.54
CA ASP A 118 -5.41 12.29 4.01
C ASP A 118 -6.55 13.31 3.85
N SER A 119 -6.39 14.50 4.43
CA SER A 119 -7.31 15.62 4.19
C SER A 119 -7.14 16.23 2.80
N GLU A 120 -5.95 16.05 2.21
CA GLU A 120 -5.55 16.50 0.87
C GLU A 120 -5.44 15.31 -0.10
N PRO A 121 -5.43 15.53 -1.42
CA PRO A 121 -5.25 14.45 -2.38
C PRO A 121 -3.94 13.66 -2.17
N VAL A 122 -4.06 12.34 -2.02
CA VAL A 122 -2.92 11.45 -1.82
C VAL A 122 -2.21 11.18 -3.15
N THR A 123 -0.90 11.37 -3.16
CA THR A 123 -0.03 11.00 -4.29
C THR A 123 0.80 9.79 -3.90
N LEU A 124 0.70 8.72 -4.69
CA LEU A 124 1.59 7.57 -4.57
C LEU A 124 2.72 7.76 -5.57
N LEU A 125 3.97 7.79 -5.07
CA LEU A 125 5.19 7.68 -5.89
C LEU A 125 5.11 6.43 -6.74
#